data_AF-A0A9D2AYB9-F1
#
_entry.id   AF-A0A9D2AYB9-F1
#
_cell.length_a   1.000
_cell.length_b   1.000
_cell.length_c   1.000
_cell.angle_alpha   90.00
_cell.angle_beta   90.00
_cell.angle_gamma   90.00
#
_symmetry.space_group_name_H-M   'P 1'
#
loop_
_entity.id
_entity.type
_entity.pdbx_description
1 polymer ?
#
loop_
_entity_poly.entity_id
_entity_poly.type
_entity_poly.pdbx_seq_one_letter_code
_entity_poly.pdbx_strand_id
1 'polypeptide(L)'
;MSVTTIRNTINRIKGDVVDLKKNQAKERKKELDIEVKINDLQIKIVKSKNLIAAQRFQKQIDAKSKELSRVSRKVIDYQIKITQKGKQLAKEQGKLSKELEKETKKSQNSELTFMRRKNQLNKSELGTI
;
A
#
# COMPACT_ATOMS: atom_id res chain seq x y z
N MET A 1 2.78 17.33 15.72
CA MET A 1 2.30 17.35 14.32
C MET A 1 0.80 17.52 14.36
N SER A 2 0.21 18.38 13.52
CA SER A 2 -1.25 18.53 13.52
C SER A 2 -1.92 17.30 12.89
N VAL A 3 -3.17 17.04 13.28
CA VAL A 3 -4.03 16.01 12.68
C VAL A 3 -4.06 16.12 11.16
N THR A 4 -4.10 17.35 10.62
CA THR A 4 -4.06 17.63 9.18
C THR A 4 -2.76 17.13 8.52
N THR A 5 -1.60 17.38 9.13
CA THR A 5 -0.31 16.89 8.61
C THR A 5 -0.25 15.37 8.56
N ILE A 6 -0.78 14.70 9.59
CA ILE A 6 -0.81 13.22 9.65
C ILE A 6 -1.76 12.68 8.58
N ARG A 7 -2.95 13.27 8.41
CA ARG A 7 -3.91 12.90 7.34
C ARG A 7 -3.31 13.06 5.94
N ASN A 8 -2.62 14.17 5.67
CA ASN A 8 -1.96 14.38 4.38
C ASN A 8 -0.88 13.32 4.12
N THR A 9 -0.11 12.96 5.15
CA THR A 9 0.91 11.91 5.07
C THR A 9 0.28 10.55 4.76
N ILE A 10 -0.82 10.20 5.43
CA ILE A 10 -1.60 8.98 5.17
C ILE A 10 -2.10 8.96 3.72
N ASN A 11 -2.66 10.07 3.23
CA ASN A 11 -3.17 10.15 1.86
C ASN A 11 -2.06 9.96 0.82
N ARG A 12 -0.89 10.58 1.04
CA ARG A 12 0.28 10.38 0.17
C ARG A 12 0.72 8.91 0.16
N ILE A 13 0.84 8.27 1.33
CA ILE A 13 1.24 6.86 1.43
C ILE A 13 0.21 5.96 0.72
N LYS A 14 -1.09 6.24 0.85
CA LYS A 14 -2.14 5.52 0.12
C LYS A 14 -1.98 5.66 -1.40
N GLY A 15 -1.68 6.85 -1.90
CA GLY A 15 -1.37 7.10 -3.30
C GLY A 15 -0.19 6.25 -3.78
N ASP A 16 0.94 6.29 -3.06
CA ASP A 16 2.12 5.48 -3.36
C ASP A 16 1.78 3.97 -3.42
N VAL A 17 0.97 3.47 -2.49
CA VAL A 17 0.56 2.05 -2.47
C VAL A 17 -0.27 1.70 -3.70
N VAL A 18 -1.19 2.57 -4.13
CA VAL A 18 -2.00 2.36 -5.33
C VAL A 18 -1.11 2.30 -6.57
N ASP A 19 -0.15 3.21 -6.70
CA ASP A 19 0.75 3.23 -7.86
C ASP A 19 1.68 2.03 -7.89
N LEU A 20 2.19 1.60 -6.72
CA LEU A 20 2.96 0.36 -6.60
C LEU A 20 2.15 -0.87 -7.01
N LYS A 21 0.87 -0.95 -6.61
CA LYS A 21 -0.04 -2.04 -7.02
C LYS A 21 -0.30 -2.03 -8.52
N LYS A 22 -0.52 -0.86 -9.13
CA LYS A 22 -0.66 -0.74 -10.59
C LYS A 22 0.59 -1.23 -11.32
N ASN A 23 1.77 -0.85 -10.85
CA ASN A 23 3.03 -1.29 -11.45
C ASN A 23 3.27 -2.79 -11.25
N GLN A 24 2.94 -3.33 -10.08
CA GLN A 24 2.97 -4.78 -9.84
C GLN A 24 2.05 -5.53 -10.81
N ALA A 25 0.83 -5.04 -11.03
CA ALA A 25 -0.12 -5.66 -11.95
C ALA A 25 0.40 -5.65 -13.41
N LYS A 26 1.07 -4.57 -13.84
CA LYS A 26 1.70 -4.50 -15.16
C LYS A 26 2.80 -5.56 -15.32
N GLU A 27 3.65 -5.76 -14.30
CA GLU A 27 4.68 -6.79 -14.36
C GLU A 27 4.09 -8.21 -14.28
N ARG A 28 3.06 -8.44 -13.46
CA ARG A 28 2.33 -9.73 -13.45
C ARG A 28 1.69 -10.06 -14.79
N LYS A 29 1.18 -9.06 -15.52
CA LYS A 29 0.69 -9.28 -16.89
C LYS A 29 1.81 -9.77 -17.80
N LYS A 30 3.00 -9.14 -17.73
CA LYS A 30 4.17 -9.58 -18.51
C LYS A 30 4.61 -10.99 -18.14
N GLU A 31 4.55 -11.35 -16.86
CA GLU A 31 4.82 -12.70 -16.35
C GLU A 31 3.94 -13.73 -17.04
N LEU A 32 2.62 -13.52 -17.02
CA LEU A 32 1.64 -14.38 -17.70
C LEU A 32 1.87 -14.45 -19.22
N ASP A 33 2.14 -13.31 -19.87
CA ASP A 33 2.40 -13.27 -21.31
C ASP A 33 3.65 -14.09 -21.69
N ILE A 34 4.65 -14.16 -20.81
CA ILE A 34 5.85 -14.98 -21.01
C ILE A 34 5.54 -16.46 -20.77
N GLU A 35 4.78 -16.79 -19.74
CA GLU A 35 4.36 -18.17 -19.45
C GLU A 35 3.55 -18.76 -20.61
N VAL A 36 2.61 -18.01 -21.18
CA VAL A 36 1.85 -18.43 -22.37
C VAL A 36 2.80 -18.76 -23.53
N LYS A 37 3.80 -17.91 -23.79
CA LYS A 37 4.80 -18.16 -24.85
C LYS A 37 5.64 -19.40 -24.57
N ILE A 38 6.01 -19.65 -23.31
CA ILE A 38 6.72 -20.86 -22.92
C ILE A 38 5.84 -22.10 -23.21
N ASN A 39 4.58 -22.07 -22.80
CA ASN A 39 3.63 -23.16 -23.04
C ASN A 39 3.43 -23.43 -24.53
N ASP A 40 3.29 -22.38 -25.35
CA ASP A 40 3.20 -22.51 -26.81
C ASP A 40 4.44 -23.19 -27.41
N LEU A 41 5.64 -22.82 -26.93
CA LEU A 41 6.89 -23.44 -27.37
C LEU A 41 6.99 -24.90 -26.90
N GLN A 42 6.53 -25.22 -25.70
CA GLN A 42 6.49 -26.60 -25.21
C GLN A 42 5.56 -27.47 -26.07
N ILE A 43 4.38 -26.95 -26.42
CA ILE A 43 3.45 -27.63 -27.34
C ILE A 43 4.13 -27.87 -28.70
N LYS A 44 4.89 -26.89 -29.21
CA LYS A 44 5.64 -27.04 -30.46
C LYS A 44 6.75 -28.09 -30.37
N ILE A 45 7.42 -28.22 -29.23
CA ILE A 45 8.39 -29.30 -28.98
C ILE A 45 7.69 -30.66 -29.07
N VAL A 46 6.60 -30.83 -28.33
CA VAL A 46 5.85 -32.10 -28.28
C VAL A 46 5.32 -32.49 -29.66
N LYS A 47 4.89 -31.53 -30.47
CA LYS A 47 4.38 -31.78 -31.83
C LYS A 47 5.49 -31.94 -32.88
N SER A 48 6.74 -31.54 -32.58
CA SER A 48 7.83 -31.59 -33.55
C SER A 48 8.36 -33.00 -33.70
N LYS A 49 8.32 -33.53 -34.93
CA LYS A 49 9.02 -34.78 -35.29
C LYS A 49 10.50 -34.57 -35.63
N ASN A 50 10.94 -33.32 -35.69
CA ASN A 50 12.31 -32.94 -36.04
C ASN A 50 13.08 -32.51 -34.77
N LEU A 51 14.16 -33.22 -34.49
CA LEU A 51 15.02 -33.00 -33.32
C LEU A 51 15.68 -31.60 -33.32
N ILE A 52 16.15 -31.12 -34.47
CA ILE A 52 16.79 -29.80 -34.60
C ILE A 52 15.78 -28.69 -34.29
N ALA A 53 14.56 -28.82 -34.80
CA ALA A 53 13.48 -27.88 -34.49
C ALA A 53 13.11 -27.91 -32.99
N ALA A 54 13.00 -29.11 -32.40
CA ALA A 54 12.74 -29.26 -30.97
C ALA A 54 13.84 -28.61 -30.11
N GLN A 55 15.11 -28.82 -30.43
CA GLN A 55 16.24 -28.17 -29.75
C GLN A 55 16.20 -26.64 -29.89
N ARG A 56 15.82 -26.11 -31.05
CA ARG A 56 15.67 -24.67 -31.26
C ARG A 56 14.53 -24.08 -30.40
N PHE A 57 13.41 -24.79 -30.26
CA PHE A 57 12.34 -24.36 -29.36
C PHE A 57 12.78 -24.45 -27.90
N GLN A 58 13.54 -25.46 -27.51
CA GLN A 58 14.08 -25.59 -26.15
C GLN A 58 14.98 -24.39 -25.80
N LYS A 59 15.89 -23.98 -26.69
CA LYS A 59 16.72 -22.78 -26.47
C LYS A 59 15.88 -21.51 -26.30
N GLN A 60 14.75 -21.40 -27.02
CA GLN A 60 13.82 -20.27 -26.86
C GLN A 60 13.09 -20.32 -25.52
N ILE A 61 12.68 -21.51 -25.07
CA ILE A 61 12.12 -21.70 -23.73
C ILE A 61 13.14 -21.26 -22.69
N ASP A 62 14.39 -21.69 -22.76
CA ASP A 62 15.42 -21.33 -21.78
C ASP A 62 15.63 -19.81 -21.71
N ALA A 63 15.62 -19.13 -22.86
CA ALA A 63 15.70 -17.67 -22.91
C ALA A 63 14.47 -17.01 -22.26
N LYS A 64 13.27 -17.51 -22.52
CA LYS A 64 12.03 -17.01 -21.94
C LYS A 64 11.90 -17.31 -20.45
N SER A 65 12.36 -18.46 -19.97
CA SER A 65 12.42 -18.81 -18.55
C SER A 65 13.36 -17.89 -17.76
N LYS A 66 14.48 -17.49 -18.37
CA LYS A 66 15.36 -16.45 -17.79
C LYS A 66 14.68 -15.09 -17.73
N GLU A 67 13.93 -14.72 -18.76
CA GLU A 67 13.12 -13.49 -18.79
C GLU A 67 12.03 -13.52 -17.70
N LEU A 68 11.29 -14.62 -17.60
CA LEU A 68 10.28 -14.86 -16.58
C LEU A 68 10.86 -14.66 -15.18
N SER A 69 11.99 -15.32 -14.88
CA SER A 69 12.70 -15.19 -13.60
C SER A 69 13.10 -13.75 -13.25
N ARG A 70 13.35 -12.88 -14.24
CA ARG A 70 13.65 -11.46 -14.02
C ARG A 70 12.38 -10.66 -13.73
N VAL A 71 11.28 -10.95 -14.43
CA VAL A 71 9.99 -10.31 -14.21
C VAL A 71 9.41 -10.70 -12.84
N SER A 72 9.44 -11.99 -12.48
CA SER A 72 8.98 -12.47 -11.17
C SER A 72 9.72 -11.80 -10.02
N ARG A 73 11.04 -11.58 -10.14
CA ARG A 73 11.81 -10.80 -9.15
C ARG A 73 11.28 -9.38 -8.99
N LYS A 74 10.97 -8.68 -10.10
CA LYS A 74 10.36 -7.34 -10.04
C LYS A 74 9.01 -7.36 -9.34
N VAL A 75 8.18 -8.37 -9.60
CA VAL A 75 6.87 -8.54 -8.93
C VAL A 75 7.05 -8.68 -7.41
N ILE A 76 8.05 -9.47 -6.98
CA ILE A 76 8.42 -9.62 -5.56
C ILE A 76 8.94 -8.30 -4.98
N ASP A 77 9.79 -7.58 -5.70
CA ASP A 77 10.30 -6.27 -5.24
C ASP A 77 9.16 -5.27 -5.02
N TYR A 78 8.17 -5.23 -5.92
CA TYR A 78 6.96 -4.43 -5.71
C TYR A 78 6.16 -4.90 -4.50
N GLN A 79 6.02 -6.22 -4.28
CA GLN A 79 5.34 -6.77 -3.12
C GLN A 79 6.02 -6.35 -1.80
N ILE A 80 7.36 -6.37 -1.75
CA ILE A 80 8.14 -5.90 -0.61
C ILE A 80 7.88 -4.41 -0.36
N LYS A 81 7.95 -3.57 -1.41
CA LYS A 81 7.68 -2.13 -1.30
C LYS A 81 6.27 -1.83 -0.81
N ILE A 82 5.26 -2.53 -1.32
CA ILE A 82 3.86 -2.42 -0.87
C ILE A 82 3.75 -2.75 0.62
N THR A 83 4.41 -3.83 1.05
CA THR A 83 4.40 -4.28 2.45
C THR A 83 5.06 -3.25 3.36
N GLN A 84 6.21 -2.70 2.96
CA GLN A 84 6.90 -1.63 3.69
C GLN A 84 6.04 -0.37 3.82
N LYS A 85 5.42 0.08 2.72
CA LYS A 85 4.49 1.22 2.72
C LYS A 85 3.24 0.93 3.57
N GLY A 86 2.75 -0.30 3.58
CA GLY A 86 1.66 -0.75 4.45
C GLY A 86 2.01 -0.64 5.94
N LYS A 87 3.23 -1.04 6.33
CA LYS A 87 3.72 -0.84 7.71
C LYS A 87 3.81 0.65 8.08
N GLN A 88 4.30 1.49 7.16
CA GLN A 88 4.34 2.94 7.36
C GLN A 88 2.93 3.53 7.53
N LEU A 89 1.98 3.11 6.70
CA LEU A 89 0.57 3.53 6.78
C LEU A 89 -0.03 3.20 8.15
N ALA A 90 0.15 1.97 8.62
CA ALA A 90 -0.34 1.54 9.93
C ALA A 90 0.24 2.37 11.08
N LYS A 91 1.55 2.71 11.00
CA LYS A 91 2.20 3.58 11.98
C LYS A 91 1.59 4.99 12.00
N GLU A 92 1.37 5.59 10.84
CA GLU A 92 0.78 6.92 10.75
C GLU A 92 -0.70 6.94 11.17
N GLN A 93 -1.47 5.88 10.86
CA GLN A 93 -2.83 5.71 11.36
C GLN A 93 -2.87 5.61 12.89
N GLY A 94 -1.92 4.87 13.49
CA GLY A 94 -1.78 4.81 14.95
C GLY A 94 -1.46 6.17 15.58
N LYS A 95 -0.60 6.97 14.93
CA LYS A 95 -0.35 8.36 15.36
C LYS A 95 -1.59 9.24 15.25
N LEU A 96 -2.35 9.11 14.16
CA LEU A 96 -3.58 9.86 13.95
C LEU A 96 -4.60 9.58 15.07
N SER A 97 -4.81 8.31 15.44
CA SER A 97 -5.72 7.93 16.52
C SER A 97 -5.33 8.60 17.84
N LYS A 98 -4.04 8.51 18.20
CA LYS A 98 -3.52 9.13 19.43
C LYS A 98 -3.68 10.65 19.44
N GLU A 99 -3.47 11.30 18.31
CA GLU A 99 -3.59 12.76 18.23
C GLU A 99 -5.06 13.21 18.29
N LEU A 100 -5.97 12.47 17.65
CA LEU A 100 -7.42 12.70 17.75
C LEU A 100 -7.92 12.52 19.19
N GLU A 101 -7.46 11.50 19.90
CA GLU A 101 -7.79 11.30 21.31
C GLU A 101 -7.30 12.45 22.19
N LYS A 102 -6.09 12.97 21.93
CA LYS A 102 -5.56 14.14 22.65
C LYS A 102 -6.38 15.41 22.38
N GLU A 103 -6.70 15.69 21.12
CA GLU A 103 -7.54 16.83 20.75
C GLU A 103 -8.93 16.73 21.40
N THR A 104 -9.52 15.53 21.39
CA THR A 104 -10.82 15.27 22.03
C THR A 104 -10.77 15.53 23.54
N LYS A 105 -9.77 14.99 24.25
CA LYS A 105 -9.59 15.23 25.69
C LYS A 105 -9.37 16.71 26.00
N LYS A 106 -8.59 17.41 25.16
CA LYS A 106 -8.36 18.85 25.31
C LYS A 106 -9.66 19.64 25.15
N SER A 107 -10.47 19.30 24.14
CA SER A 107 -11.77 19.93 23.89
C SER A 107 -12.73 19.72 25.07
N GLN A 108 -12.84 18.49 25.56
CA GLN A 108 -13.67 18.15 26.73
C GLN A 108 -13.24 18.92 27.99
N ASN A 109 -11.94 18.99 28.25
CA ASN A 109 -11.42 19.77 29.38
C ASN A 109 -11.68 21.27 29.24
N SER A 110 -11.56 21.84 28.03
CA SER A 110 -11.87 23.25 27.82
C SER A 110 -13.36 23.55 28.02
N GLU A 111 -14.24 22.65 27.58
CA GLU A 111 -15.69 22.78 27.75
C GLU A 111 -16.08 22.67 29.24
N LEU A 112 -15.53 21.69 29.97
CA LEU A 112 -15.73 21.58 31.42
C LEU A 112 -15.25 22.82 32.17
N THR A 113 -14.09 23.36 31.79
CA THR A 113 -13.53 24.58 32.41
C THR A 113 -14.41 25.79 32.13
N PHE A 114 -14.89 25.93 30.89
CA PHE A 114 -15.82 26.98 30.49
C PHE A 114 -17.12 26.90 31.30
N MET A 115 -17.73 25.72 31.41
CA MET A 115 -18.97 25.51 32.18
C MET A 115 -18.78 25.79 33.68
N ARG A 116 -17.65 25.39 34.27
CA ARG A 116 -17.31 25.74 35.67
C ARG A 116 -17.20 27.25 35.87
N ARG A 117 -16.52 27.95 34.95
CA ARG A 117 -16.36 29.40 35.01
C ARG A 117 -17.71 30.11 34.85
N LYS A 118 -18.56 29.66 33.93
CA LYS A 118 -19.92 30.16 33.75
C LYS A 118 -20.75 29.99 35.03
N ASN A 119 -20.68 28.82 35.67
CA ASN A 119 -21.40 28.55 36.91
C ASN A 119 -20.89 29.41 38.09
N GLN A 120 -19.60 29.72 38.16
CA GLN A 120 -19.05 30.62 39.16
C GLN A 120 -19.55 32.05 38.96
N LEU A 121 -19.54 32.55 37.72
CA LEU A 121 -20.06 33.88 37.39
C LEU A 121 -21.55 34.02 37.72
N ASN A 122 -22.37 33.05 37.33
CA ASN A 122 -23.80 33.03 37.66
C ASN A 122 -24.05 33.04 39.19
N LYS A 123 -23.22 32.32 39.97
CA LYS A 123 -23.33 32.31 41.43
C LYS A 123 -22.92 33.63 42.07
N SER A 124 -21.88 34.30 41.55
CA SER A 124 -21.50 35.62 42.04
C SER A 124 -22.57 36.67 41.75
N GLU A 125 -23.22 36.62 40.59
CA GLU A 125 -24.31 37.53 40.21
C GLU A 125 -25.58 37.33 41.05
N LEU A 126 -25.88 36.09 41.45
CA LEU A 126 -27.02 35.79 42.34
C LEU A 126 -26.73 36.05 43.82
N GLY A 127 -25.46 36.13 44.23
CA GLY A 127 -25.05 36.42 45.60
C GLY A 127 -24.89 37.92 45.91
N THR A 128 -25.17 38.80 44.95
CA THR A 128 -25.10 40.27 45.10
C THR A 128 -26.47 40.94 45.23
N ILE A 129 -27.46 40.23 45.76
CA ILE A 129 -28.79 40.74 46.15
C ILE A 129 -28.97 40.47 47.65
#